data_AF-A0A1Q7WXL5-F1
#
_entry.id   AF-A0A1Q7WXL5-F1
#
_cell.length_a   1.000
_cell.length_b   1.000
_cell.length_c   1.000
_cell.angle_alpha   90.00
_cell.angle_beta   90.00
_cell.angle_gamma   90.00
#
_symmetry.space_group_name_H-M   'P 1'
#
loop_
_entity.id
_entity.type
_entity.pdbx_description
1 polymer ?
#
loop_
_entity_poly.entity_id
_entity_poly.type
_entity_poly.pdbx_seq_one_letter_code
_entity_poly.pdbx_strand_id
1 'polypeptide(L)'
;MERRYDIFITDGYSVDPVHAANGEHPIGLATDIVPNFAKGGTWKAIGALAHKAEPTQDHPIPPWRWVGWNGDPGHGRGNHLHLSWSHTPAKPRHTARVVYTRKCPIPPDRPPPPPRSPAKPKPVTGGTSASGTRHRTGGPTGGVSPPRLPHRLAARLAPVVPEND
;
A
#
# COMPACT_ATOMS: atom_id res chain seq x y z
N MET A 1 12.16 -16.70 -10.76
CA MET A 1 12.24 -15.40 -10.08
C MET A 1 11.04 -15.33 -9.14
N GLU A 2 11.22 -15.47 -7.84
CA GLU A 2 10.12 -15.26 -6.88
C GLU A 2 9.78 -13.76 -6.88
N ARG A 3 8.49 -13.41 -6.97
CA ARG A 3 8.06 -12.03 -6.79
C ARG A 3 8.35 -11.64 -5.34
N ARG A 4 9.35 -10.79 -5.14
CA ARG A 4 9.63 -10.19 -3.83
C ARG A 4 8.77 -8.94 -3.71
N TYR A 5 7.95 -8.88 -2.66
CA TYR A 5 7.05 -7.75 -2.42
C TYR A 5 7.73 -6.69 -1.54
N ASP A 6 7.42 -5.42 -1.77
CA ASP A 6 7.95 -4.26 -1.03
C ASP A 6 7.26 -4.04 0.33
N ILE A 7 6.48 -5.03 0.78
CA ILE A 7 5.70 -5.01 2.02
C ILE A 7 6.01 -6.25 2.87
N PHE A 8 5.77 -6.14 4.17
CA PHE A 8 5.63 -7.26 5.08
C PHE A 8 4.20 -7.27 5.61
N ILE A 9 3.60 -8.46 5.68
CA ILE A 9 2.35 -8.69 6.38
C ILE A 9 2.71 -9.01 7.83
N THR A 10 2.27 -8.18 8.76
CA THR A 10 2.53 -8.36 10.20
C THR A 10 1.40 -9.10 10.88
N ASP A 11 0.19 -9.02 10.32
CA ASP A 11 -0.96 -9.76 10.82
C ASP A 11 -2.00 -10.03 9.72
N GLY A 12 -2.86 -11.02 9.94
CA GLY A 12 -3.94 -11.44 9.06
C GLY A 12 -5.11 -12.00 9.87
N TYR A 13 -5.47 -13.26 9.64
CA TYR A 13 -6.38 -13.95 10.56
C TYR A 13 -5.72 -14.09 11.93
N SER A 14 -6.29 -13.43 12.93
CA SER A 14 -5.82 -13.45 14.31
C SER A 14 -6.99 -13.37 15.28
N VAL A 15 -6.88 -14.12 16.37
CA VAL A 15 -7.84 -14.12 17.50
C VAL A 15 -7.20 -13.58 18.77
N ASP A 16 -6.08 -12.87 18.65
CA ASP A 16 -5.42 -12.20 19.76
C ASP A 16 -6.42 -11.21 20.43
N PRO A 17 -6.48 -11.17 21.78
CA PRO A 17 -7.33 -10.24 22.53
C PRO A 17 -7.18 -8.74 22.17
N VAL A 18 -6.10 -8.35 21.50
CA VAL A 18 -5.96 -6.96 20.99
C VAL A 18 -6.99 -6.62 19.90
N HIS A 19 -7.55 -7.63 19.22
CA HIS A 19 -8.60 -7.42 18.22
C HIS A 19 -10.00 -7.51 18.84
N ALA A 20 -10.92 -6.69 18.34
CA ALA A 20 -12.33 -6.84 18.66
C ALA A 20 -12.81 -8.23 18.21
N ALA A 21 -13.59 -8.94 19.03
CA ALA A 21 -14.02 -10.31 18.75
C ALA A 21 -14.74 -10.47 17.38
N ASN A 22 -15.52 -9.47 16.99
CA ASN A 22 -16.21 -9.39 15.69
C ASN A 22 -15.49 -8.50 14.67
N GLY A 23 -14.26 -8.08 14.97
CA GLY A 23 -13.42 -7.32 14.05
C GLY A 23 -12.96 -8.18 12.87
N GLU A 24 -12.44 -7.52 11.85
CA GLU A 24 -12.14 -8.16 10.57
C GLU A 24 -10.96 -9.15 10.65
N HIS A 25 -10.04 -9.02 11.62
CA HIS A 25 -8.98 -10.00 11.88
C HIS A 25 -9.54 -11.37 12.30
N PRO A 26 -10.35 -11.49 13.38
CA PRO A 26 -10.94 -12.78 13.79
C PRO A 26 -11.85 -13.48 12.79
N ILE A 27 -12.30 -12.79 11.73
CA ILE A 27 -13.12 -13.39 10.65
C ILE A 27 -12.34 -13.59 9.35
N GLY A 28 -11.03 -13.29 9.35
CA GLY A 28 -10.12 -13.56 8.24
C GLY A 28 -10.24 -12.57 7.08
N LEU A 29 -10.63 -11.33 7.36
CA LEU A 29 -10.94 -10.29 6.37
C LEU A 29 -10.14 -9.02 6.58
N ALA A 30 -9.06 -9.09 7.35
CA ALA A 30 -8.12 -8.00 7.54
C ALA A 30 -6.69 -8.44 7.27
N THR A 31 -5.84 -7.46 6.97
CA THR A 31 -4.40 -7.62 6.90
C THR A 31 -3.74 -6.34 7.39
N ASP A 32 -2.70 -6.50 8.20
CA ASP A 32 -1.84 -5.41 8.63
C ASP A 32 -0.53 -5.49 7.87
N ILE A 33 -0.14 -4.37 7.25
CA ILE A 33 1.07 -4.28 6.44
C ILE A 33 1.98 -3.15 6.87
N VAL A 34 3.28 -3.44 6.80
CA VAL A 34 4.36 -2.48 7.01
C VAL A 34 5.32 -2.49 5.81
N PRO A 35 6.14 -1.45 5.63
CA PRO A 35 7.15 -1.46 4.59
C PRO A 35 8.18 -2.57 4.81
N ASN A 36 8.54 -3.29 3.74
CA ASN A 36 9.73 -4.13 3.76
C ASN A 36 10.98 -3.30 3.46
N PHE A 37 11.55 -2.66 4.49
CA PHE A 37 12.73 -1.80 4.32
C PHE A 37 13.92 -2.52 3.68
N ALA A 38 14.12 -3.80 3.98
CA ALA A 38 15.18 -4.63 3.41
C ALA A 38 15.01 -4.88 1.89
N LYS A 39 13.82 -4.62 1.34
CA LYS A 39 13.51 -4.72 -0.09
C LYS A 39 13.22 -3.37 -0.74
N GLY A 40 13.45 -2.26 -0.02
CA GLY A 40 13.19 -0.91 -0.52
C GLY A 40 11.75 -0.42 -0.35
N GLY A 41 10.93 -1.17 0.40
CA GLY A 41 9.62 -0.70 0.85
C GLY A 41 9.74 0.59 1.66
N THR A 42 8.78 1.49 1.48
CA THR A 42 8.75 2.77 2.21
C THR A 42 7.37 3.09 2.75
N TRP A 43 7.33 3.87 3.84
CA TRP A 43 6.09 4.46 4.34
C TRP A 43 5.38 5.35 3.32
N LYS A 44 6.11 5.92 2.36
CA LYS A 44 5.53 6.66 1.24
C LYS A 44 4.70 5.74 0.35
N ALA A 45 5.20 4.54 0.02
CA ALA A 45 4.47 3.57 -0.77
C ALA A 45 3.23 3.02 -0.03
N ILE A 46 3.36 2.72 1.26
CA ILE A 46 2.22 2.31 2.10
C ILE A 46 1.16 3.42 2.16
N GLY A 47 1.55 4.68 2.39
CA GLY A 47 0.61 5.80 2.38
C GLY A 47 -0.05 6.03 1.02
N ALA A 48 0.65 5.77 -0.08
CA ALA A 48 0.06 5.81 -1.41
C ALA A 48 -0.94 4.66 -1.65
N LEU A 49 -0.72 3.49 -1.04
CA LEU A 49 -1.70 2.39 -1.05
C LEU A 49 -2.93 2.75 -0.22
N ALA A 50 -2.74 3.29 0.99
CA ALA A 50 -3.84 3.77 1.84
C ALA A 50 -4.71 4.79 1.09
N HIS A 51 -4.10 5.82 0.49
CA HIS A 51 -4.84 6.83 -0.27
C HIS A 51 -5.55 6.29 -1.52
N LYS A 52 -5.03 5.21 -2.12
CA LYS A 52 -5.75 4.51 -3.21
C LYS A 52 -6.94 3.72 -2.71
N ALA A 53 -6.88 3.20 -1.49
CA ALA A 53 -7.95 2.42 -0.86
C ALA A 53 -9.01 3.32 -0.23
N GLU A 54 -8.60 4.48 0.28
CA GLU A 54 -9.41 5.48 0.95
C GLU A 54 -8.85 6.87 0.60
N PRO A 55 -9.37 7.51 -0.47
CA PRO A 55 -8.92 8.83 -0.87
C PRO A 55 -9.29 9.93 0.14
N THR A 56 -10.40 9.74 0.86
CA THR A 56 -10.92 10.63 1.90
C THR A 56 -11.11 9.81 3.17
N GLN A 57 -10.57 10.28 4.30
CA GLN A 57 -10.67 9.61 5.61
C GLN A 57 -12.12 9.23 5.95
N ASP A 58 -12.31 8.05 6.52
CA ASP A 58 -13.59 7.41 6.85
C ASP A 58 -14.48 7.11 5.62
N HIS A 59 -13.92 7.17 4.40
CA HIS A 59 -14.64 6.91 3.14
C HIS A 59 -13.83 5.98 2.21
N PRO A 60 -13.65 4.69 2.58
CA PRO A 60 -12.99 3.72 1.73
C PRO A 60 -13.75 3.50 0.43
N ILE A 61 -13.02 3.26 -0.66
CA ILE A 61 -13.61 2.88 -1.95
C ILE A 61 -13.67 1.36 -2.09
N PRO A 62 -14.66 0.80 -2.82
CA PRO A 62 -14.72 -0.64 -3.06
C PRO A 62 -13.40 -1.19 -3.65
N PRO A 63 -12.93 -2.37 -3.18
CA PRO A 63 -13.65 -3.34 -2.34
C PRO A 63 -13.39 -3.17 -0.84
N TRP A 64 -12.71 -2.11 -0.41
CA TRP A 64 -12.28 -1.94 0.98
C TRP A 64 -13.49 -1.62 1.87
N ARG A 65 -13.56 -2.27 3.05
CA ARG A 65 -14.58 -1.98 4.07
C ARG A 65 -14.12 -0.94 5.06
N TRP A 66 -12.86 -1.04 5.46
CA TRP A 66 -12.20 -0.10 6.35
C TRP A 66 -10.70 -0.07 6.03
N VAL A 67 -10.11 1.10 6.20
CA VAL A 67 -8.69 1.36 5.98
C VAL A 67 -8.21 2.09 7.22
N GLY A 68 -7.37 1.45 8.04
CA GLY A 68 -6.78 2.08 9.21
C GLY A 68 -5.43 2.68 8.83
N TRP A 69 -5.34 4.01 8.81
CA TRP A 69 -4.11 4.72 8.42
C TRP A 69 -3.85 5.96 9.29
N ASN A 70 -3.09 6.94 8.78
CA ASN A 70 -2.73 8.16 9.49
C ASN A 70 -3.99 8.96 9.85
N GLY A 71 -4.29 9.04 11.13
CA GLY A 71 -5.52 9.66 11.65
C GLY A 71 -6.26 8.70 12.58
N ASP A 72 -6.08 7.40 12.37
CA ASP A 72 -6.71 6.36 13.16
C ASP A 72 -5.81 5.93 14.34
N PRO A 73 -6.36 5.80 15.56
CA PRO A 73 -5.60 5.33 16.71
C PRO A 73 -4.95 3.97 16.44
N GLY A 74 -3.65 3.87 16.68
CA GLY A 74 -2.90 2.62 16.50
C GLY A 74 -2.49 2.30 15.06
N HIS A 75 -2.72 3.20 14.10
CA HIS A 75 -2.41 2.98 12.69
C HIS A 75 -1.51 4.08 12.12
N GLY A 76 -1.06 3.90 10.89
CA GLY A 76 -0.25 4.90 10.19
C GLY A 76 1.25 4.65 10.24
N ARG A 77 2.01 5.70 9.91
CA ARG A 77 3.48 5.64 9.86
C ARG A 77 4.07 5.32 11.22
N GLY A 78 4.97 4.34 11.25
CA GLY A 78 5.60 3.84 12.47
C GLY A 78 4.79 2.74 13.18
N ASN A 79 3.58 2.45 12.71
CA ASN A 79 2.77 1.33 13.18
C ASN A 79 2.51 0.35 12.04
N HIS A 80 1.33 0.37 11.42
CA HIS A 80 0.98 -0.43 10.23
C HIS A 80 -0.16 0.25 9.44
N LEU A 81 -0.41 -0.23 8.23
CA LEU A 81 -1.63 0.02 7.48
C LEU A 81 -2.55 -1.19 7.64
N HIS A 82 -3.75 -0.97 8.16
CA HIS A 82 -4.80 -1.97 8.20
C HIS A 82 -5.66 -1.88 6.94
N LEU A 83 -5.91 -3.02 6.30
CA LEU A 83 -6.85 -3.13 5.18
C LEU A 83 -7.85 -4.24 5.46
N SER A 84 -9.14 -3.91 5.41
CA SER A 84 -10.21 -4.91 5.44
C SER A 84 -11.11 -4.85 4.21
N TRP A 85 -11.73 -5.97 3.88
CA TRP A 85 -12.57 -6.12 2.69
C TRP A 85 -14.05 -6.02 3.02
N SER A 86 -14.83 -5.46 2.10
CA SER A 86 -16.30 -5.56 2.18
C SER A 86 -16.70 -7.02 2.07
N HIS A 87 -17.70 -7.41 2.87
CA HIS A 87 -18.14 -8.79 2.97
C HIS A 87 -19.60 -8.89 3.46
N THR A 88 -20.24 -10.05 3.26
CA THR A 88 -21.51 -10.37 3.93
C THR A 88 -21.30 -10.53 5.43
N PRO A 89 -22.31 -10.31 6.29
CA PRO A 89 -22.20 -10.54 7.73
C PRO A 89 -21.53 -11.88 8.08
N ALA A 90 -20.71 -11.87 9.12
CA ALA A 90 -19.98 -13.03 9.61
C ALA A 90 -20.00 -13.04 11.14
N LYS A 91 -20.07 -14.24 11.72
CA LYS A 91 -19.96 -14.42 13.17
C LYS A 91 -18.49 -14.41 13.57
N PRO A 92 -18.17 -14.02 14.82
CA PRO A 92 -16.80 -14.11 15.33
C PRO A 92 -16.21 -15.49 15.07
N ARG A 93 -14.99 -15.56 14.55
CA ARG A 93 -14.25 -16.81 14.24
C ARG A 93 -14.87 -17.66 13.13
N HIS A 94 -15.80 -17.09 12.36
CA HIS A 94 -16.35 -17.70 11.15
C HIS A 94 -16.05 -16.81 9.94
N THR A 95 -15.61 -17.43 8.84
CA THR A 95 -15.36 -16.71 7.59
C THR A 95 -16.65 -16.16 7.01
N ALA A 96 -16.61 -14.96 6.42
CA ALA A 96 -17.74 -14.46 5.65
C ALA A 96 -18.05 -15.37 4.45
N ARG A 97 -19.33 -15.55 4.14
CA ARG A 97 -19.78 -16.33 2.99
C ARG A 97 -19.34 -15.72 1.66
N VAL A 98 -19.33 -14.38 1.59
CA VAL A 98 -18.99 -13.62 0.39
C VAL A 98 -18.06 -12.47 0.75
N VAL A 99 -17.05 -12.25 -0.08
CA VAL A 99 -16.12 -11.12 -0.02
C VAL A 99 -16.18 -10.38 -1.36
N TYR A 100 -16.25 -9.06 -1.31
CA TYR A 100 -16.16 -8.23 -2.50
C TYR A 100 -14.69 -8.07 -2.90
N THR A 101 -14.39 -8.26 -4.18
CA THR A 101 -13.03 -8.15 -4.72
C THR A 101 -13.04 -7.26 -5.95
N ARG A 102 -11.86 -6.71 -6.28
CA ARG A 102 -11.67 -5.97 -7.53
C ARG A 102 -10.90 -6.83 -8.52
N LYS A 103 -11.50 -7.09 -9.68
CA LYS A 103 -10.76 -7.67 -10.81
C LYS A 103 -9.83 -6.61 -11.38
N CYS A 104 -8.53 -6.86 -11.34
CA CYS A 104 -7.57 -6.04 -12.07
C CYS A 104 -7.82 -6.20 -13.57
N PRO A 105 -7.79 -5.11 -14.36
CA PRO A 105 -7.83 -5.21 -15.82
C PRO A 105 -6.72 -6.15 -16.30
N ILE A 106 -7.05 -7.06 -17.22
CA ILE A 106 -6.04 -7.84 -17.92
C ILE A 106 -5.28 -6.83 -18.81
N PRO A 107 -3.95 -6.70 -18.69
CA PRO A 107 -3.20 -5.87 -19.63
C PRO A 107 -3.50 -6.34 -21.05
N PRO A 108 -3.76 -5.44 -22.02
CA PRO A 108 -3.92 -5.85 -23.40
C PRO A 108 -2.67 -6.62 -23.84
N ASP A 109 -2.86 -7.65 -24.67
CA ASP A 109 -1.76 -8.39 -25.26
C ASP A 109 -0.76 -7.40 -25.85
N ARG A 110 0.51 -7.55 -25.46
CA ARG A 110 1.57 -6.70 -26.00
C ARG A 110 1.62 -6.96 -27.51
N PRO A 111 1.41 -5.95 -28.38
CA PRO A 111 1.59 -6.16 -29.80
C PRO A 111 3.02 -6.67 -30.05
N PRO A 112 3.21 -7.56 -31.05
CA PRO A 112 4.53 -8.06 -31.38
C PRO A 112 5.48 -6.89 -31.62
N PRO A 113 6.75 -7.00 -31.21
CA PRO A 113 7.72 -5.94 -31.46
C PRO A 113 7.75 -5.64 -32.96
N PRO A 114 7.90 -4.36 -33.36
CA PRO A 114 8.03 -4.03 -34.76
C PRO A 114 9.19 -4.81 -35.40
N PRO A 115 9.09 -5.20 -36.68
CA PRO A 115 10.17 -5.87 -37.37
C PRO A 115 11.44 -5.02 -37.23
N ARG A 116 12.54 -5.65 -36.80
CA ARG A 116 13.84 -4.99 -36.69
C ARG A 116 14.17 -4.39 -38.05
N SER A 117 14.28 -3.06 -38.13
CA SER A 117 14.85 -2.42 -39.30
C SER A 117 16.25 -3.00 -39.53
N PRO A 118 16.66 -3.28 -40.79
CA PRO A 118 18.01 -3.75 -41.07
C PRO A 118 19.01 -2.76 -40.49
N ALA A 119 20.00 -3.28 -39.77
CA ALA A 119 21.03 -2.47 -39.13
C ALA A 119 21.71 -1.62 -40.20
N LYS A 120 21.66 -0.29 -40.06
CA LYS A 120 22.53 0.59 -40.84
C LYS A 120 23.99 0.23 -40.53
N PRO A 121 24.86 0.07 -41.54
CA PRO A 121 26.27 -0.18 -41.29
C PRO A 121 26.86 0.94 -40.42
N LYS A 122 27.65 0.55 -39.42
CA LYS A 122 28.38 1.49 -38.55
C LYS A 122 29.36 2.30 -39.41
N PRO A 123 29.36 3.64 -39.35
CA PRO A 123 30.46 4.42 -39.88
C PRO A 123 31.71 4.17 -39.02
N VAL A 124 32.82 3.92 -39.70
CA VAL A 124 34.14 3.73 -39.12
C VAL A 124 34.61 5.07 -38.52
N THR A 125 35.22 4.98 -37.34
CA THR A 125 35.82 6.07 -36.56
C THR A 125 36.93 6.81 -37.30
N GLY A 126 36.93 8.15 -37.22
CA GLY A 126 38.09 8.99 -37.53
C GLY A 126 37.97 10.41 -36.97
N GLY A 127 38.93 10.82 -36.12
CA GLY A 127 39.49 12.18 -36.09
C GLY A 127 38.90 13.25 -35.16
N THR A 128 39.49 13.37 -33.96
CA THR A 128 39.89 14.55 -33.14
C THR A 128 39.29 15.95 -33.40
N SER A 129 38.72 16.59 -32.36
CA SER A 129 39.32 17.71 -31.58
C SER A 129 38.31 18.62 -30.87
N ALA A 130 38.80 19.19 -29.76
CA ALA A 130 38.41 20.43 -29.07
C ALA A 130 37.34 20.39 -27.95
N SER A 131 37.87 20.36 -26.72
CA SER A 131 37.71 21.39 -25.67
C SER A 131 36.31 21.73 -25.12
N GLY A 132 36.14 21.51 -23.81
CA GLY A 132 34.99 22.03 -23.05
C GLY A 132 35.05 21.70 -21.57
N THR A 133 35.95 22.34 -20.83
CA THR A 133 36.04 22.32 -19.36
C THR A 133 34.76 22.89 -18.71
N ARG A 134 34.21 22.25 -17.67
CA ARG A 134 33.68 22.91 -16.45
C ARG A 134 33.32 21.93 -15.31
N HIS A 135 34.04 22.12 -14.21
CA HIS A 135 33.78 21.90 -12.78
C HIS A 135 32.41 21.41 -12.26
N ARG A 136 32.46 20.33 -11.42
CA ARG A 136 32.04 20.19 -9.99
C ARG A 136 31.06 21.24 -9.42
N THR A 137 30.05 20.97 -8.56
CA THR A 137 29.95 20.13 -7.33
C THR A 137 28.55 20.29 -6.67
N GLY A 138 28.07 19.29 -5.90
CA GLY A 138 27.43 19.46 -4.57
C GLY A 138 25.89 19.58 -4.44
N GLY A 139 25.25 18.67 -3.70
CA GLY A 139 24.00 18.92 -2.92
C GLY A 139 24.34 19.19 -1.44
N PRO A 140 23.49 18.92 -0.42
CA PRO A 140 22.02 19.02 -0.23
C PRO A 140 21.64 19.79 1.08
N THR A 141 20.36 19.98 1.44
CA THR A 141 19.80 20.15 2.83
C THR A 141 18.26 20.12 2.73
N GLY A 142 17.42 19.58 3.63
CA GLY A 142 17.56 19.19 5.04
C GLY A 142 16.64 20.08 5.91
N GLY A 143 15.49 19.57 6.39
CA GLY A 143 14.62 20.32 7.29
C GLY A 143 13.48 19.49 7.88
N VAL A 144 13.62 19.08 9.14
CA VAL A 144 12.64 18.36 9.97
C VAL A 144 12.31 19.26 11.16
N SER A 145 11.03 19.32 11.57
CA SER A 145 10.62 19.84 12.88
C SER A 145 9.63 18.88 13.57
N PRO A 146 9.68 18.71 14.91
CA PRO A 146 8.93 17.70 15.69
C PRO A 146 7.53 18.18 16.17
N PRO A 147 6.70 17.30 16.77
CA PRO A 147 5.27 17.56 16.98
C PRO A 147 4.93 18.13 18.37
N ARG A 148 3.77 18.81 18.46
CA ARG A 148 3.03 19.08 19.70
C ARG A 148 1.86 18.09 19.82
N LEU A 149 1.81 17.35 20.92
CA LEU A 149 0.63 16.65 21.47
C LEU A 149 -0.36 17.70 22.03
N PRO A 150 -1.70 17.46 22.12
CA PRO A 150 -2.21 16.51 23.11
C PRO A 150 -3.58 15.82 22.85
N HIS A 151 -3.86 14.91 23.79
CA HIS A 151 -5.15 14.36 24.25
C HIS A 151 -5.81 13.18 23.53
N ARG A 152 -5.89 12.10 24.33
CA ARG A 152 -6.71 10.88 24.19
C ARG A 152 -8.06 11.14 23.52
N LEU A 153 -8.28 10.57 22.35
CA LEU A 153 -9.60 10.15 21.90
C LEU A 153 -9.60 8.63 21.72
N ALA A 154 -10.63 7.99 22.28
CA ALA A 154 -10.88 6.56 22.17
C ALA A 154 -11.03 6.15 20.70
N ALA A 155 -10.54 4.94 20.38
CA ALA A 155 -10.69 4.32 19.07
C ALA A 155 -12.18 4.23 18.69
N ARG A 156 -12.58 4.97 17.65
CA ARG A 156 -13.89 4.81 17.02
C ARG A 156 -13.80 3.63 16.08
N LEU A 157 -14.31 2.48 16.51
CA LEU A 157 -14.60 1.36 15.63
C LEU A 157 -15.76 1.72 14.69
N ALA A 158 -15.76 1.18 13.47
CA ALA A 158 -16.90 1.33 12.57
C ALA A 158 -18.15 0.65 13.17
N PRO A 159 -19.34 1.28 13.07
CA PRO A 159 -20.57 0.70 13.59
C PRO A 159 -20.90 -0.61 12.85
N VAL A 160 -21.22 -1.64 13.64
CA VAL A 160 -21.84 -2.88 13.16
C VAL A 160 -23.31 -2.55 12.88
N VAL A 161 -23.78 -2.80 11.65
CA VAL A 161 -25.21 -2.67 11.34
C VAL A 161 -25.93 -3.87 11.96
N PRO A 162 -26.88 -3.67 12.90
CA PRO A 162 -27.68 -4.77 13.44
C PRO A 162 -28.69 -5.26 12.38
N GLU A 163 -28.90 -6.58 12.33
CA GLU A 163 -29.96 -7.18 11.52
C GLU A 163 -31.32 -6.91 12.21
N ASN A 164 -32.32 -6.49 11.44
CA ASN A 164 -33.72 -6.59 11.87
C ASN A 164 -34.18 -8.03 11.55
N ASP A 165 -34.74 -8.69 12.56
CA ASP A 165 -35.29 -10.06 12.52
C ASP A 165 -36.35 -10.27 11.43
#